data_AF-A0A7C8EV35-F1
#
_entry.id   AF-A0A7C8EV35-F1
#
_cell.length_a   1.000
_cell.length_b   1.000
_cell.length_c   1.000
_cell.angle_alpha   90.00
_cell.angle_beta   90.00
_cell.angle_gamma   90.00
#
_symmetry.space_group_name_H-M   'P 1'
#
loop_
_entity.id
_entity.type
_entity.pdbx_description
1 polymer ?
#
loop_
_entity_poly.entity_id
_entity_poly.type
_entity_poly.pdbx_seq_one_letter_code
_entity_poly.pdbx_strand_id
1 'polypeptide(L)'
;MAMKTLVWLLCCAVLGCATTPEGNGAQNPERNEFDEPRKPARITLVEGNGRLGETVRQVGRQYPVGIVLMNGLGHLPMGKLSFRNVGFDAFAERLAADAGCALQTCPNYKFLFASGLEYTVLANLSLTDALDACYDEVSASIALSEGTRLYTAFAWISQILGVTVVADNAVAAAECGELALADATLAECLEAILKSARVPAVRVDSTDEYIFLYSIGNNAAHNTLLNVRSLDERQEKFLESRVTVALPNAPVDSRALVIQPGKPLGSVLTALSQQIGITIVAEEGLDGLPINPAVFNEVRVGTAMDLIIRQWLEPDYGYQVTHDRVVIRRRTQDDA
;
A
#
# COMPACT_ATOMS: atom_id res chain seq x y z
N MET A 1 -4.12 -26.48 83.88
CA MET A 1 -2.90 -26.49 83.04
C MET A 1 -2.66 -25.06 82.61
N ALA A 2 -1.50 -24.55 83.00
CA ALA A 2 -0.86 -23.27 82.69
C ALA A 2 -1.05 -22.80 81.22
N MET A 3 -0.97 -21.53 80.80
CA MET A 3 -0.68 -20.24 81.44
C MET A 3 -0.55 -19.18 80.32
N LYS A 4 -1.03 -17.94 80.58
CA LYS A 4 -0.57 -16.62 80.09
C LYS A 4 -0.89 -16.13 78.65
N THR A 5 -1.93 -15.32 78.60
CA THR A 5 -1.95 -13.90 78.17
C THR A 5 -0.59 -13.21 78.03
N LEU A 6 -0.39 -12.41 76.96
CA LEU A 6 0.02 -11.00 77.11
C LEU A 6 -0.27 -10.16 75.85
N VAL A 7 -1.06 -9.12 76.07
CA VAL A 7 -1.31 -7.95 75.22
C VAL A 7 -0.15 -6.96 75.41
N TRP A 8 0.29 -6.29 74.34
CA TRP A 8 0.86 -4.95 74.45
C TRP A 8 0.25 -4.03 73.38
N LEU A 9 -0.03 -2.81 73.83
CA LEU A 9 -0.83 -1.75 73.25
C LEU A 9 0.05 -0.49 73.16
N LEU A 10 -0.34 0.46 72.29
CA LEU A 10 0.10 1.88 72.20
C LEU A 10 1.54 2.10 71.65
N CYS A 11 1.84 3.12 70.83
CA CYS A 11 1.36 4.49 70.84
C CYS A 11 1.65 5.24 69.51
N CYS A 12 0.66 6.05 69.08
CA CYS A 12 0.74 7.40 68.48
C CYS A 12 1.85 7.77 67.47
N ALA A 13 1.47 8.20 66.26
CA ALA A 13 1.20 9.63 65.98
C ALA A 13 0.87 9.87 64.50
N VAL A 14 -0.27 10.54 64.29
CA VAL A 14 -0.67 11.22 63.05
C VAL A 14 0.10 12.54 62.97
N LEU A 15 0.54 12.94 61.78
CA LEU A 15 0.52 14.32 61.28
C LEU A 15 0.88 14.30 59.79
N GLY A 16 -0.08 14.64 58.94
CA GLY A 16 0.15 14.88 57.52
C GLY A 16 0.63 16.30 57.25
N CYS A 17 1.09 16.54 56.02
CA CYS A 17 0.74 17.71 55.21
C CYS A 17 1.16 17.49 53.75
N ALA A 18 0.26 17.87 52.86
CA ALA A 18 0.41 17.89 51.41
C ALA A 18 1.36 19.01 50.94
N THR A 19 1.98 18.83 49.76
CA THR A 19 1.74 19.62 48.52
C THR A 19 2.80 19.31 47.45
N THR A 20 2.34 19.15 46.20
CA THR A 20 3.14 19.20 44.97
C THR A 20 3.55 20.63 44.62
N PRO A 21 4.64 20.81 43.86
CA PRO A 21 4.55 21.62 42.66
C PRO A 21 5.24 21.00 41.43
N GLU A 22 4.70 21.37 40.26
CA GLU A 22 5.14 21.03 38.90
C GLU A 22 6.59 21.44 38.58
N GLY A 23 7.23 20.70 37.67
CA GLY A 23 8.51 21.08 37.09
C GLY A 23 9.03 20.09 36.04
N ASN A 24 8.82 20.45 34.77
CA ASN A 24 9.50 20.03 33.53
C ASN A 24 10.53 18.89 33.58
N GLY A 25 10.25 17.85 32.79
CA GLY A 25 11.25 16.89 32.32
C GLY A 25 10.66 16.06 31.18
N ALA A 26 10.78 16.57 29.95
CA ALA A 26 10.53 15.78 28.75
C ALA A 26 11.47 14.57 28.75
N GLN A 27 10.95 13.39 29.10
CA GLN A 27 11.63 12.13 28.85
C GLN A 27 11.25 11.66 27.46
N ASN A 28 12.06 12.12 26.52
CA ASN A 28 12.30 11.50 25.23
C ASN A 28 12.58 10.01 25.49
N PRO A 29 11.80 9.03 24.96
CA PRO A 29 12.29 7.67 24.94
C PRO A 29 13.43 7.66 23.91
N GLU A 30 14.65 7.75 24.42
CA GLU A 30 15.86 7.54 23.64
C GLU A 30 15.68 6.27 22.81
N ARG A 31 15.84 6.44 21.49
CA ARG A 31 16.12 5.36 20.54
C ARG A 31 17.26 4.52 21.14
N ASN A 32 16.94 3.36 21.67
CA ASN A 32 17.90 2.28 21.75
C ASN A 32 18.04 1.69 20.34
N GLU A 33 18.79 2.38 19.49
CA GLU A 33 19.47 1.79 18.33
C GLU A 33 20.60 0.89 18.85
N PHE A 34 20.23 -0.30 19.29
CA PHE A 34 21.12 -1.45 19.18
C PHE A 34 20.55 -2.30 18.06
N ASP A 35 21.16 -2.14 16.88
CA ASP A 35 20.95 -2.97 15.71
C ASP A 35 21.57 -4.36 15.98
N GLU A 36 20.97 -5.10 16.93
CA GLU A 36 21.24 -6.53 17.04
C GLU A 36 20.66 -7.18 15.78
N PRO A 37 21.45 -8.01 15.05
CA PRO A 37 20.94 -8.72 13.89
C PRO A 37 19.68 -9.49 14.32
N ARG A 38 18.54 -9.10 13.73
CA ARG A 38 17.21 -9.62 14.04
C ARG A 38 17.30 -11.14 13.97
N LYS A 39 17.16 -11.82 15.12
CA LYS A 39 17.30 -13.28 15.16
C LYS A 39 16.34 -13.90 14.15
N PRO A 40 16.80 -14.83 13.31
CA PRO A 40 15.96 -15.43 12.29
C PRO A 40 14.74 -16.08 12.95
N ALA A 41 13.56 -15.77 12.42
CA ALA A 41 12.30 -16.23 12.99
C ALA A 41 12.25 -17.77 13.05
N ARG A 42 11.76 -18.29 14.17
CA ARG A 42 11.54 -19.72 14.36
C ARG A 42 10.05 -20.02 14.47
N ILE A 43 9.55 -20.81 13.53
CA ILE A 43 8.14 -21.08 13.34
C ILE A 43 7.73 -22.31 14.15
N THR A 44 6.66 -22.16 14.93
CA THR A 44 5.97 -23.24 15.60
C THR A 44 4.51 -23.18 15.22
N LEU A 45 4.03 -24.16 14.47
CA LEU A 45 2.68 -24.22 13.99
C LEU A 45 2.12 -25.61 14.30
N VAL A 46 1.10 -25.63 15.16
CA VAL A 46 0.41 -26.85 15.59
C VAL A 46 -0.88 -26.94 14.79
N GLU A 47 -0.95 -27.92 13.91
CA GLU A 47 -2.05 -28.16 12.96
C GLU A 47 -2.25 -27.01 11.96
N GLY A 48 -1.65 -27.18 10.77
CA GLY A 48 -1.95 -26.34 9.60
C GLY A 48 -3.44 -26.18 9.37
N ASN A 49 -3.88 -24.94 9.16
CA ASN A 49 -5.19 -24.68 8.57
C ASN A 49 -5.19 -25.34 7.19
N GLY A 50 -6.20 -26.16 6.88
CA GLY A 50 -6.16 -27.14 5.77
C GLY A 50 -5.97 -26.59 4.36
N ARG A 51 -5.69 -25.29 4.20
CA ARG A 51 -5.38 -24.59 2.95
C ARG A 51 -4.09 -23.77 3.06
N LEU A 52 -3.38 -23.64 1.94
CA LEU A 52 -2.10 -22.95 1.88
C LEU A 52 -2.21 -21.48 2.27
N GLY A 53 -3.21 -20.76 1.74
CA GLY A 53 -3.41 -19.33 2.05
C GLY A 53 -3.68 -19.09 3.53
N GLU A 54 -4.44 -19.96 4.19
CA GLU A 54 -4.72 -19.84 5.63
C GLU A 54 -3.48 -20.10 6.49
N THR A 55 -2.59 -21.00 6.04
CA THR A 55 -1.30 -21.25 6.69
C THR A 55 -0.37 -20.04 6.54
N VAL A 56 -0.26 -19.47 5.34
CA VAL A 56 0.50 -18.23 5.07
C VAL A 56 -0.02 -17.08 5.94
N ARG A 57 -1.33 -16.88 5.99
CA ARG A 57 -1.99 -15.86 6.83
C ARG A 57 -1.70 -16.05 8.32
N GLN A 58 -1.80 -17.29 8.82
CA GLN A 58 -1.53 -17.59 10.21
C GLN A 58 -0.08 -17.27 10.58
N VAL A 59 0.87 -17.69 9.75
CA VAL A 59 2.30 -17.43 9.98
C VAL A 59 2.60 -15.94 9.91
N GLY A 60 2.09 -15.23 8.91
CA GLY A 60 2.26 -13.78 8.77
C GLY A 60 1.68 -12.96 9.92
N ARG A 61 0.65 -13.47 10.61
CA ARG A 61 0.10 -12.84 11.83
C ARG A 61 0.91 -13.13 13.08
N GLN A 62 1.54 -14.30 13.16
CA GLN A 62 2.22 -14.77 14.37
C GLN A 62 3.70 -14.41 14.41
N TYR A 63 4.31 -14.21 13.24
CA TYR A 63 5.75 -14.03 13.11
C TYR A 63 6.08 -12.83 12.22
N PRO A 64 7.13 -12.05 12.54
CA PRO A 64 7.60 -10.96 11.70
C PRO A 64 8.42 -11.52 10.53
N VAL A 65 7.73 -12.10 9.54
CA VAL A 65 8.34 -12.74 8.38
C VAL A 65 7.73 -12.21 7.08
N GLY A 66 8.53 -12.24 6.00
CA GLY A 66 8.06 -12.00 4.64
C GLY A 66 7.71 -13.29 3.92
N ILE A 67 6.42 -13.60 3.75
CA ILE A 67 5.93 -14.73 2.96
C ILE A 67 4.83 -14.27 2.00
N VAL A 68 5.01 -14.59 0.73
CA VAL A 68 4.16 -14.12 -0.37
C VAL A 68 3.70 -15.33 -1.15
N LEU A 69 2.39 -15.47 -1.32
CA LEU A 69 1.76 -16.53 -2.11
C LEU A 69 1.19 -15.94 -3.39
N MET A 70 1.49 -16.57 -4.52
CA MET A 70 0.88 -16.23 -5.80
C MET A 70 -0.64 -16.47 -5.79
N ASN A 71 -1.40 -15.53 -6.36
CA ASN A 71 -2.85 -15.63 -6.50
C ASN A 71 -3.25 -16.90 -7.24
N GLY A 72 -4.29 -17.57 -6.75
CA GLY A 72 -4.77 -18.84 -7.25
C GLY A 72 -4.11 -20.05 -6.60
N LEU A 73 -3.20 -19.88 -5.64
CA LEU A 73 -2.63 -20.99 -4.87
C LEU A 73 -3.21 -21.12 -3.46
N GLY A 74 -3.95 -20.11 -2.97
CA GLY A 74 -4.44 -20.10 -1.58
C GLY A 74 -5.38 -21.24 -1.25
N HIS A 75 -6.11 -21.75 -2.25
CA HIS A 75 -7.05 -22.86 -2.12
C HIS A 75 -6.40 -24.25 -2.06
N LEU A 76 -5.10 -24.38 -2.33
CA LEU A 76 -4.44 -25.67 -2.37
C LEU A 76 -4.54 -26.36 -1.00
N PRO A 77 -5.00 -27.63 -0.96
CA PRO A 77 -5.17 -28.35 0.29
C PRO A 77 -3.80 -28.67 0.89
N MET A 78 -3.67 -28.42 2.19
CA MET A 78 -2.47 -28.76 2.95
C MET A 78 -2.72 -30.00 3.79
N GLY A 79 -1.74 -30.92 3.80
CA GLY A 79 -1.72 -32.02 4.76
C GLY A 79 -1.62 -31.51 6.19
N LYS A 80 -1.67 -32.43 7.18
CA LYS A 80 -1.39 -32.09 8.58
C LYS A 80 0.06 -31.68 8.74
N LEU A 81 0.31 -30.38 8.60
CA LEU A 81 1.61 -29.78 8.86
C LEU A 81 1.75 -29.49 10.36
N SER A 82 2.87 -29.92 10.92
CA SER A 82 3.27 -29.61 12.29
C SER A 82 4.73 -29.17 12.27
N PHE A 83 4.95 -27.91 12.62
CA PHE A 83 6.27 -27.32 12.73
C PHE A 83 6.54 -27.02 14.20
N ARG A 84 7.72 -27.41 14.68
CA ARG A 84 8.16 -27.10 16.04
C ARG A 84 9.53 -26.45 15.99
N ASN A 85 9.57 -25.16 16.25
CA ASN A 85 10.79 -24.38 16.35
C ASN A 85 11.68 -24.48 15.08
N VAL A 86 11.09 -24.48 13.89
CA VAL A 86 11.79 -24.62 12.60
C VAL A 86 12.22 -23.25 12.09
N GLY A 87 13.40 -23.14 11.47
CA GLY A 87 13.83 -21.87 10.85
C GLY A 87 12.92 -21.47 9.69
N PHE A 88 12.77 -20.17 9.46
CA PHE A 88 11.84 -19.66 8.44
C PHE A 88 12.13 -20.17 7.02
N ASP A 89 13.40 -20.29 6.61
CA ASP A 89 13.76 -20.85 5.30
C ASP A 89 13.29 -22.29 5.14
N ALA A 90 13.62 -23.15 6.11
CA ALA A 90 13.21 -24.55 6.11
C ALA A 90 11.68 -24.70 6.20
N PHE A 91 11.00 -23.78 6.87
CA PHE A 91 9.54 -23.71 6.87
C PHE A 91 9.00 -23.41 5.47
N ALA A 92 9.50 -22.38 4.79
CA ALA A 92 9.06 -22.01 3.45
C ALA A 92 9.35 -23.09 2.40
N GLU A 93 10.54 -23.71 2.45
CA GLU A 93 10.92 -24.84 1.61
C GLU A 93 9.97 -26.02 1.78
N ARG A 94 9.67 -26.37 3.04
CA ARG A 94 8.76 -27.47 3.33
C ARG A 94 7.33 -27.16 2.88
N LEU A 95 6.88 -25.93 3.11
CA LEU A 95 5.55 -25.48 2.71
C LEU A 95 5.39 -25.54 1.18
N ALA A 96 6.39 -25.07 0.43
CA ALA A 96 6.39 -25.12 -1.03
C ALA A 96 6.41 -26.57 -1.54
N ALA A 97 7.25 -27.44 -0.96
CA ALA A 97 7.34 -28.85 -1.33
C ALA A 97 6.02 -29.61 -1.09
N ASP A 98 5.40 -29.44 0.08
CA ASP A 98 4.13 -30.09 0.40
C ASP A 98 2.97 -29.57 -0.48
N ALA A 99 3.01 -28.30 -0.92
CA ALA A 99 2.02 -27.71 -1.82
C ALA A 99 2.28 -27.96 -3.32
N GLY A 100 3.45 -28.50 -3.68
CA GLY A 100 3.86 -28.65 -5.09
C GLY A 100 4.23 -27.33 -5.79
N CYS A 101 4.56 -26.30 -5.01
CA CYS A 101 4.93 -24.97 -5.49
C CYS A 101 6.44 -24.83 -5.67
N ALA A 102 6.83 -23.88 -6.53
CA ALA A 102 8.18 -23.37 -6.58
C ALA A 102 8.38 -22.30 -5.50
N LEU A 103 9.63 -22.13 -5.08
CA LEU A 103 10.03 -21.17 -4.05
C LEU A 103 11.16 -20.29 -4.58
N GLN A 104 10.99 -18.98 -4.47
CA GLN A 104 12.05 -18.01 -4.71
C GLN A 104 12.39 -17.29 -3.39
N THR A 105 13.68 -17.17 -3.11
CA THR A 105 14.18 -16.30 -2.03
C THR A 105 14.41 -14.91 -2.59
N CYS A 106 13.72 -13.91 -2.02
CA CYS A 106 13.96 -12.50 -2.22
C CYS A 106 14.61 -11.92 -0.94
N PRO A 107 15.15 -10.69 -0.94
CA PRO A 107 15.91 -10.19 0.20
C PRO A 107 15.12 -10.17 1.51
N ASN A 108 13.90 -9.62 1.51
CA ASN A 108 13.03 -9.54 2.70
C ASN A 108 11.82 -10.48 2.71
N TYR A 109 11.66 -11.35 1.69
CA TYR A 109 10.54 -12.28 1.66
C TYR A 109 10.79 -13.56 0.86
N LYS A 110 9.94 -14.55 1.09
CA LYS A 110 9.87 -15.82 0.35
C LYS A 110 8.65 -15.83 -0.54
N PHE A 111 8.83 -16.09 -1.83
CA PHE A 111 7.76 -16.12 -2.80
C PHE A 111 7.42 -17.55 -3.21
N LEU A 112 6.20 -17.99 -2.95
CA LEU A 112 5.65 -19.27 -3.35
C LEU A 112 4.77 -19.08 -4.59
N PHE A 113 5.11 -19.78 -5.67
CA PHE A 113 4.43 -19.65 -6.97
C PHE A 113 4.27 -21.00 -7.66
N ALA A 114 3.45 -21.05 -8.71
CA ALA A 114 3.19 -22.30 -9.41
C ALA A 114 4.45 -22.77 -10.17
N SER A 115 4.69 -24.07 -10.12
CA SER A 115 5.81 -24.74 -10.81
C SER A 115 5.51 -24.85 -12.32
N GLY A 116 5.62 -23.74 -13.05
CA GLY A 116 5.40 -23.65 -14.50
C GLY A 116 6.34 -22.63 -15.15
N LEU A 117 6.76 -22.90 -16.39
CA LEU A 117 7.68 -22.02 -17.12
C LEU A 117 7.09 -20.63 -17.36
N GLU A 118 5.76 -20.54 -17.52
CA GLU A 118 5.01 -19.31 -17.71
C GLU A 118 5.07 -18.36 -16.50
N TYR A 119 5.43 -18.87 -15.31
CA TYR A 119 5.54 -18.06 -14.09
C TYR A 119 6.98 -17.65 -13.78
N THR A 120 7.97 -18.14 -14.54
CA THR A 120 9.38 -17.74 -14.35
C THR A 120 9.61 -16.26 -14.61
N VAL A 121 8.79 -15.64 -15.47
CA VAL A 121 8.82 -14.20 -15.71
C VAL A 121 8.47 -13.41 -14.44
N LEU A 122 7.61 -13.93 -13.56
CA LEU A 122 7.31 -13.30 -12.27
C LEU A 122 8.53 -13.32 -11.35
N ALA A 123 9.35 -14.38 -11.42
CA ALA A 123 10.57 -14.46 -10.61
C ALA A 123 11.62 -13.39 -11.01
N ASN A 124 11.59 -12.95 -12.28
CA ASN A 124 12.47 -11.91 -12.80
C ASN A 124 11.94 -10.49 -12.58
N LEU A 125 10.68 -10.33 -12.13
CA LEU A 125 10.17 -9.02 -11.78
C LEU A 125 10.98 -8.47 -10.60
N SER A 126 11.62 -7.32 -10.80
CA SER A 126 12.26 -6.59 -9.73
C SER A 126 11.97 -5.10 -9.83
N LEU A 127 11.69 -4.48 -8.70
CA LEU A 127 11.54 -3.02 -8.58
C LEU A 127 12.72 -2.37 -7.85
N THR A 128 13.80 -3.14 -7.60
CA THR A 128 15.04 -2.58 -7.06
C THR A 128 15.56 -1.50 -8.01
N ASP A 129 15.92 -0.34 -7.45
CA ASP A 129 16.38 0.85 -8.18
C ASP A 129 15.40 1.41 -9.23
N ALA A 130 14.13 0.97 -9.22
CA ALA A 130 13.10 1.45 -10.14
C ALA A 130 12.30 2.66 -9.60
N LEU A 131 12.43 2.94 -8.30
CA LEU A 131 11.74 4.05 -7.63
C LEU A 131 12.67 5.26 -7.51
N ASP A 132 12.08 6.45 -7.37
CA ASP A 132 12.84 7.66 -7.02
C ASP A 132 13.52 7.49 -5.65
N ALA A 133 14.73 8.06 -5.52
CA ALA A 133 15.57 7.92 -4.33
C ALA A 133 14.90 8.45 -3.05
N CYS A 134 13.89 9.33 -3.15
CA CYS A 134 13.12 9.77 -1.99
C CYS A 134 12.39 8.62 -1.27
N TYR A 135 12.20 7.48 -1.93
CA TYR A 135 11.50 6.31 -1.38
C TYR A 135 12.43 5.25 -0.76
N ASP A 136 13.75 5.42 -0.83
CA ASP A 136 14.73 4.41 -0.38
C ASP A 136 14.60 4.11 1.12
N GLU A 137 14.25 5.11 1.93
CA GLU A 137 14.09 4.98 3.38
C GLU A 137 12.66 4.59 3.81
N VAL A 138 11.73 4.45 2.86
CA VAL A 138 10.34 4.11 3.17
C VAL A 138 10.22 2.59 3.31
N SER A 139 9.95 2.11 4.54
CA SER A 139 9.63 0.71 4.81
C SER A 139 8.23 0.53 5.38
N ALA A 140 7.68 -0.67 5.20
CA ALA A 140 6.35 -1.00 5.69
C ALA A 140 6.25 -2.48 6.09
N SER A 141 5.33 -2.75 7.01
CA SER A 141 4.81 -4.10 7.23
C SER A 141 3.42 -4.19 6.60
N ILE A 142 3.24 -5.08 5.63
CA ILE A 142 2.03 -5.19 4.83
C ILE A 142 1.48 -6.60 4.93
N ALA A 143 0.18 -6.72 5.21
CA ALA A 143 -0.54 -7.97 5.07
C ALA A 143 -1.75 -7.74 4.17
N LEU A 144 -1.83 -8.52 3.09
CA LEU A 144 -2.97 -8.50 2.16
C LEU A 144 -3.50 -9.92 2.01
N SER A 145 -4.82 -10.03 2.03
CA SER A 145 -5.49 -11.30 1.83
C SER A 145 -5.78 -11.55 0.35
N GLU A 146 -5.79 -12.83 -0.01
CA GLU A 146 -6.12 -13.27 -1.38
C GLU A 146 -7.43 -12.64 -1.87
N GLY A 147 -7.42 -12.16 -3.12
CA GLY A 147 -8.58 -11.49 -3.75
C GLY A 147 -8.61 -9.97 -3.53
N THR A 148 -7.68 -9.38 -2.78
CA THR A 148 -7.60 -7.92 -2.64
C THR A 148 -7.12 -7.32 -3.96
N ARG A 149 -7.90 -6.41 -4.55
CA ARG A 149 -7.53 -5.76 -5.81
C ARG A 149 -6.39 -4.76 -5.61
N LEU A 150 -5.52 -4.65 -6.62
CA LEU A 150 -4.32 -3.83 -6.53
C LEU A 150 -4.61 -2.34 -6.34
N TYR A 151 -5.67 -1.80 -6.95
CA TYR A 151 -6.07 -0.42 -6.66
C TYR A 151 -6.35 -0.19 -5.17
N THR A 152 -6.91 -1.19 -4.47
CA THR A 152 -7.20 -1.08 -3.03
C THR A 152 -5.91 -1.17 -2.23
N ALA A 153 -5.03 -2.11 -2.57
CA ALA A 153 -3.73 -2.24 -1.95
C ALA A 153 -2.91 -0.94 -2.08
N PHE A 154 -2.83 -0.37 -3.27
CA PHE A 154 -2.08 0.85 -3.53
C PHE A 154 -2.71 2.08 -2.86
N ALA A 155 -4.04 2.19 -2.85
CA ALA A 155 -4.72 3.25 -2.09
C ALA A 155 -4.42 3.17 -0.58
N TRP A 156 -4.42 1.96 0.01
CA TRP A 156 -4.08 1.78 1.42
C TRP A 156 -2.61 2.11 1.72
N ILE A 157 -1.68 1.64 0.88
CA ILE A 157 -0.26 1.97 1.02
C ILE A 157 -0.06 3.48 0.94
N SER A 158 -0.67 4.12 -0.05
CA SER A 158 -0.62 5.57 -0.23
C SER A 158 -1.10 6.30 1.02
N GLN A 159 -2.27 5.90 1.55
CA GLN A 159 -2.85 6.52 2.75
C GLN A 159 -2.01 6.28 4.02
N ILE A 160 -1.50 5.06 4.23
CA ILE A 160 -0.79 4.69 5.46
C ILE A 160 0.60 5.32 5.49
N LEU A 161 1.31 5.31 4.36
CA LEU A 161 2.70 5.78 4.26
C LEU A 161 2.79 7.26 3.87
N GLY A 162 1.69 7.90 3.48
CA GLY A 162 1.70 9.29 3.01
C GLY A 162 2.39 9.47 1.66
N VAL A 163 2.48 8.41 0.85
CA VAL A 163 3.04 8.44 -0.52
C VAL A 163 1.92 8.38 -1.56
N THR A 164 2.21 8.59 -2.83
CA THR A 164 1.22 8.42 -3.91
C THR A 164 1.60 7.23 -4.77
N VAL A 165 0.92 6.10 -4.61
CA VAL A 165 1.06 4.92 -5.48
C VAL A 165 -0.23 4.74 -6.27
N VAL A 166 -0.12 4.82 -7.60
CA VAL A 166 -1.24 4.68 -8.52
C VAL A 166 -0.85 3.69 -9.61
N ALA A 167 -1.83 2.97 -10.14
CA ALA A 167 -1.61 2.09 -11.27
C ALA A 167 -2.66 2.30 -12.35
N ASP A 168 -2.33 1.96 -13.59
CA ASP A 168 -3.31 1.98 -14.66
C ASP A 168 -4.42 0.94 -14.47
N ASN A 169 -5.52 1.06 -15.21
CA ASN A 169 -6.66 0.19 -15.01
C ASN A 169 -6.38 -1.30 -15.30
N ALA A 170 -5.39 -1.62 -16.13
CA ALA A 170 -5.04 -3.01 -16.43
C ALA A 170 -4.25 -3.66 -15.29
N VAL A 171 -3.29 -2.93 -14.71
CA VAL A 171 -2.51 -3.40 -13.55
C VAL A 171 -3.38 -3.37 -12.30
N ALA A 172 -4.08 -2.27 -12.05
CA ALA A 172 -4.78 -2.04 -10.79
C ALA A 172 -6.00 -2.96 -10.57
N ALA A 173 -6.56 -3.51 -11.65
CA ALA A 173 -7.67 -4.47 -11.58
C ALA A 173 -7.25 -5.88 -11.13
N ALA A 174 -5.96 -6.20 -11.17
CA ALA A 174 -5.47 -7.51 -10.74
C ALA A 174 -5.73 -7.76 -9.25
N GLU A 175 -5.86 -9.02 -8.87
CA GLU A 175 -6.09 -9.45 -7.49
C GLU A 175 -4.82 -10.08 -6.93
N CYS A 176 -4.39 -9.64 -5.76
CA CYS A 176 -3.22 -10.21 -5.09
C CYS A 176 -3.54 -11.60 -4.51
N GLY A 177 -2.49 -12.39 -4.31
CA GLY A 177 -2.57 -13.60 -3.49
C GLY A 177 -2.51 -13.27 -2.00
N GLU A 178 -2.31 -14.27 -1.15
CA GLU A 178 -2.09 -14.04 0.27
C GLU A 178 -0.64 -13.60 0.51
N LEU A 179 -0.42 -12.52 1.24
CA LEU A 179 0.93 -12.09 1.58
C LEU A 179 1.00 -11.44 2.96
N ALA A 180 2.16 -11.61 3.59
CA ALA A 180 2.58 -10.90 4.78
C ALA A 180 4.04 -10.51 4.61
N LEU A 181 4.35 -9.24 4.84
CA LEU A 181 5.67 -8.65 4.75
C LEU A 181 5.94 -7.96 6.07
N ALA A 182 7.11 -8.20 6.64
CA ALA A 182 7.57 -7.55 7.85
C ALA A 182 8.74 -6.65 7.49
N ASP A 183 8.55 -5.33 7.65
CA ASP A 183 9.62 -4.34 7.56
C ASP A 183 10.42 -4.41 6.23
N ALA A 184 9.70 -4.49 5.12
CA ALA A 184 10.27 -4.50 3.77
C ALA A 184 10.27 -3.08 3.19
N THR A 185 11.20 -2.77 2.29
CA THR A 185 11.22 -1.47 1.60
C THR A 185 9.97 -1.30 0.74
N LEU A 186 9.62 -0.06 0.39
CA LEU A 186 8.46 0.21 -0.48
C LEU A 186 8.60 -0.49 -1.82
N ALA A 187 9.81 -0.51 -2.41
CA ALA A 187 10.09 -1.23 -3.65
C ALA A 187 9.79 -2.73 -3.52
N GLU A 188 10.27 -3.37 -2.46
CA GLU A 188 10.03 -4.79 -2.20
C GLU A 188 8.55 -5.09 -1.91
N CYS A 189 7.87 -4.19 -1.21
CA CYS A 189 6.44 -4.27 -0.95
C CYS A 189 5.64 -4.29 -2.25
N LEU A 190 5.90 -3.32 -3.15
CA LEU A 190 5.22 -3.23 -4.44
C LEU A 190 5.57 -4.42 -5.34
N GLU A 191 6.82 -4.85 -5.36
CA GLU A 191 7.28 -6.03 -6.11
C GLU A 191 6.56 -7.30 -5.64
N ALA A 192 6.52 -7.55 -4.33
CA ALA A 192 5.83 -8.69 -3.74
C ALA A 192 4.34 -8.69 -4.07
N ILE A 193 3.69 -7.52 -4.03
CA ILE A 193 2.29 -7.35 -4.40
C ILE A 193 2.07 -7.71 -5.87
N LEU A 194 2.90 -7.20 -6.78
CA LEU A 194 2.78 -7.47 -8.22
C LEU A 194 3.07 -8.93 -8.56
N LYS A 195 4.09 -9.55 -7.93
CA LYS A 195 4.37 -10.98 -8.03
C LYS A 195 3.20 -11.81 -7.56
N SER A 196 2.63 -11.48 -6.40
CA SER A 196 1.46 -12.17 -5.85
C SER A 196 0.26 -12.06 -6.80
N ALA A 197 0.06 -10.91 -7.45
CA ALA A 197 -1.05 -10.66 -8.36
C ALA A 197 -0.84 -11.19 -9.79
N ARG A 198 0.30 -11.85 -10.04
CA ARG A 198 0.68 -12.38 -11.36
C ARG A 198 0.76 -11.29 -12.44
N VAL A 199 1.33 -10.13 -12.10
CA VAL A 199 1.56 -9.02 -13.04
C VAL A 199 3.03 -9.02 -13.46
N PRO A 200 3.41 -9.64 -14.59
CA PRO A 200 4.82 -9.88 -14.93
C PRO A 200 5.52 -8.72 -15.65
N ALA A 201 4.76 -7.85 -16.30
CA ALA A 201 5.29 -6.88 -17.27
C ALA A 201 4.72 -5.49 -16.98
N VAL A 202 5.25 -4.87 -15.93
CA VAL A 202 4.89 -3.55 -15.46
C VAL A 202 6.04 -2.58 -15.74
N ARG A 203 5.69 -1.36 -16.15
CA ARG A 203 6.60 -0.23 -16.20
C ARG A 203 6.36 0.65 -14.99
N VAL A 204 7.42 1.30 -14.54
CA VAL A 204 7.39 2.23 -13.42
C VAL A 204 7.77 3.60 -13.93
N ASP A 205 6.99 4.60 -13.54
CA ASP A 205 7.31 6.01 -13.65
C ASP A 205 7.24 6.58 -12.24
N SER A 206 8.38 7.03 -11.72
CA SER A 206 8.53 7.45 -10.33
C SER A 206 9.17 8.82 -10.28
N THR A 207 8.62 9.69 -9.45
CA THR A 207 9.17 11.01 -9.11
C THR A 207 9.17 11.18 -7.60
N ASP A 208 9.59 12.34 -7.11
CA ASP A 208 9.46 12.73 -5.71
C ASP A 208 8.00 12.86 -5.21
N GLU A 209 7.02 12.90 -6.11
CA GLU A 209 5.59 13.07 -5.80
C GLU A 209 4.79 11.78 -5.88
N TYR A 210 5.18 10.85 -6.76
CA TYR A 210 4.38 9.66 -7.04
C TYR A 210 5.17 8.48 -7.60
N ILE A 211 4.53 7.32 -7.51
CA ILE A 211 4.90 6.07 -8.17
C ILE A 211 3.70 5.65 -9.03
N PHE A 212 3.90 5.59 -10.35
CA PHE A 212 2.89 5.14 -11.31
C PHE A 212 3.30 3.81 -11.94
N LEU A 213 2.48 2.78 -11.71
CA LEU A 213 2.67 1.43 -12.21
C LEU A 213 1.75 1.18 -13.41
N TYR A 214 2.31 0.93 -14.59
CA TYR A 214 1.50 0.82 -15.80
C TYR A 214 1.89 -0.35 -16.69
N SER A 215 0.90 -0.85 -17.40
CA SER A 215 1.04 -1.90 -18.40
C SER A 215 1.81 -1.41 -19.62
N ILE A 216 2.49 -2.32 -20.32
CA ILE A 216 3.21 -2.01 -21.57
C ILE A 216 2.28 -1.38 -22.63
N GLY A 217 0.99 -1.72 -22.60
CA GLY A 217 -0.01 -1.20 -23.54
C GLY A 217 -0.54 0.19 -23.22
N ASN A 218 -0.17 0.78 -22.08
CA ASN A 218 -0.59 2.13 -21.74
C ASN A 218 0.25 3.14 -22.52
N ASN A 219 -0.42 3.86 -23.42
CA ASN A 219 0.19 4.86 -24.29
C ASN A 219 -0.15 6.29 -23.87
N ALA A 220 -0.77 6.49 -22.70
CA ALA A 220 -1.08 7.83 -22.20
C ALA A 220 0.21 8.64 -22.04
N ALA A 221 0.18 9.89 -22.49
CA ALA A 221 1.29 10.81 -22.31
C ALA A 221 1.52 11.09 -20.83
N HIS A 222 2.78 11.32 -20.43
CA HIS A 222 3.09 11.70 -19.05
C HIS A 222 2.36 12.99 -18.64
N ASN A 223 2.29 13.97 -19.55
CA ASN A 223 1.52 15.19 -19.39
C ASN A 223 0.27 15.12 -20.27
N THR A 224 -0.89 15.26 -19.65
CA THR A 224 -2.21 15.17 -20.26
C THR A 224 -2.91 16.54 -20.36
N LEU A 225 -2.24 17.63 -19.98
CA LEU A 225 -2.70 19.00 -20.18
C LEU A 225 -2.73 19.34 -21.68
N LEU A 226 -3.90 19.79 -22.15
CA LEU A 226 -4.15 20.03 -23.57
C LEU A 226 -3.86 21.47 -24.00
N ASN A 227 -3.92 22.44 -23.08
CA ASN A 227 -3.81 23.86 -23.41
C ASN A 227 -2.57 24.54 -22.80
N VAL A 228 -1.43 23.81 -22.74
CA VAL A 228 -0.17 24.27 -22.14
C VAL A 228 0.24 25.68 -22.62
N ARG A 229 0.14 25.95 -23.92
CA ARG A 229 0.59 27.21 -24.53
C ARG A 229 -0.33 28.40 -24.25
N SER A 230 -1.51 28.17 -23.69
CA SER A 230 -2.52 29.20 -23.45
C SER A 230 -2.78 29.45 -21.97
N LEU A 231 -1.96 28.90 -21.07
CA LEU A 231 -2.12 29.13 -19.64
C LEU A 231 -1.71 30.55 -19.27
N ASP A 232 -2.49 31.18 -18.40
CA ASP A 232 -2.08 32.38 -17.69
C ASP A 232 -1.33 32.04 -16.39
N GLU A 233 -0.64 33.02 -15.80
CA GLU A 233 0.15 32.84 -14.57
C GLU A 233 -0.68 32.28 -13.40
N ARG A 234 -1.98 32.60 -13.34
CA ARG A 234 -2.86 32.13 -12.27
C ARG A 234 -3.17 30.66 -12.47
N GLN A 235 -3.39 30.21 -13.70
CA GLN A 235 -3.65 28.83 -14.05
C GLN A 235 -2.41 27.95 -13.86
N GLU A 236 -1.23 28.44 -14.25
CA GLU A 236 0.03 27.76 -13.96
C GLU A 236 0.22 27.58 -12.45
N LYS A 237 0.07 28.66 -11.68
CA LYS A 237 0.18 28.60 -10.21
C LYS A 237 -0.85 27.67 -9.57
N PHE A 238 -2.05 27.59 -10.14
CA PHE A 238 -3.07 26.65 -9.69
C PHE A 238 -2.62 25.19 -9.92
N LEU A 239 -2.08 24.88 -11.10
CA LEU A 239 -1.56 23.54 -11.38
C LEU A 239 -0.38 23.15 -10.48
N GLU A 240 0.45 24.12 -10.10
CA GLU A 240 1.56 23.95 -9.16
C GLU A 240 1.13 23.88 -7.68
N SER A 241 -0.13 24.18 -7.36
CA SER A 241 -0.61 24.08 -5.98
C SER A 241 -0.69 22.61 -5.55
N ARG A 242 -0.33 22.33 -4.28
CA ARG A 242 -0.35 20.97 -3.73
C ARG A 242 -1.71 20.65 -3.12
N VAL A 243 -2.15 19.42 -3.35
CA VAL A 243 -3.42 18.89 -2.88
C VAL A 243 -3.26 17.46 -2.37
N THR A 244 -4.11 17.10 -1.42
CA THR A 244 -4.34 15.72 -1.01
C THR A 244 -5.75 15.32 -1.44
N VAL A 245 -5.86 14.28 -2.27
CA VAL A 245 -7.12 13.86 -2.90
C VAL A 245 -7.31 12.37 -2.70
N ALA A 246 -8.50 11.96 -2.27
CA ALA A 246 -8.90 10.55 -2.29
C ALA A 246 -10.04 10.33 -3.29
N LEU A 247 -9.94 9.24 -4.03
CA LEU A 247 -10.93 8.76 -4.97
C LEU A 247 -11.52 7.42 -4.52
N PRO A 248 -12.80 7.14 -4.83
CA PRO A 248 -13.71 7.98 -5.62
C PRO A 248 -14.46 9.04 -4.81
N ASN A 249 -14.33 9.02 -3.47
CA ASN A 249 -14.96 9.98 -2.57
C ASN A 249 -13.90 10.50 -1.58
N ALA A 250 -14.09 11.73 -1.10
CA ALA A 250 -13.34 12.23 0.05
C ALA A 250 -13.59 11.31 1.27
N PRO A 251 -12.56 11.03 2.08
CA PRO A 251 -12.72 10.21 3.27
C PRO A 251 -13.52 11.00 4.31
N VAL A 252 -14.53 10.36 4.90
CA VAL A 252 -15.30 10.95 6.02
C VAL A 252 -14.43 11.05 7.27
N ASP A 253 -13.50 10.11 7.42
CA ASP A 253 -12.45 10.06 8.44
C ASP A 253 -11.12 9.79 7.74
N SER A 254 -10.16 10.70 7.88
CA SER A 254 -8.83 10.58 7.26
C SER A 254 -8.05 9.34 7.71
N ARG A 255 -8.46 8.71 8.83
CA ARG A 255 -7.87 7.48 9.34
C ARG A 255 -8.56 6.21 8.82
N ALA A 256 -9.76 6.32 8.25
CA ALA A 256 -10.46 5.16 7.71
C ALA A 256 -9.88 4.78 6.35
N LEU A 257 -9.50 3.52 6.18
CA LEU A 257 -8.97 3.01 4.92
C LEU A 257 -10.00 3.12 3.79
N VAL A 258 -9.54 3.45 2.59
CA VAL A 258 -10.39 3.47 1.39
C VAL A 258 -10.77 2.05 0.99
N ILE A 259 -11.99 1.61 1.34
CA ILE A 259 -12.55 0.31 0.97
C ILE A 259 -13.73 0.52 0.01
N GLN A 260 -13.44 1.03 -1.19
CA GLN A 260 -14.48 1.34 -2.18
C GLN A 260 -14.17 0.67 -3.51
N PRO A 261 -15.17 0.23 -4.28
CA PRO A 261 -14.96 -0.19 -5.65
C PRO A 261 -14.66 1.02 -6.55
N GLY A 262 -14.11 0.76 -7.73
CA GLY A 262 -14.03 1.76 -8.79
C GLY A 262 -15.40 2.30 -9.15
N LYS A 263 -15.43 3.56 -9.60
CA LYS A 263 -16.66 4.27 -9.95
C LYS A 263 -16.54 4.94 -11.32
N PRO A 264 -17.66 5.16 -12.02
CA PRO A 264 -17.65 5.93 -13.26
C PRO A 264 -17.26 7.39 -12.99
N LEU A 265 -16.47 7.99 -13.88
CA LEU A 265 -15.94 9.34 -13.80
C LEU A 265 -17.01 10.36 -13.38
N GLY A 266 -18.18 10.35 -14.03
CA GLY A 266 -19.26 11.30 -13.75
C GLY A 266 -19.71 11.31 -12.29
N SER A 267 -19.60 10.18 -11.58
CA SER A 267 -19.93 10.07 -10.15
C SER A 267 -18.81 10.54 -9.21
N VAL A 268 -17.60 10.73 -9.73
CA VAL A 268 -16.39 11.13 -8.99
C VAL A 268 -16.15 12.65 -9.09
N LEU A 269 -16.53 13.27 -10.21
CA LEU A 269 -16.24 14.67 -10.54
C LEU A 269 -16.63 15.66 -9.42
N THR A 270 -17.77 15.47 -8.77
CA THR A 270 -18.22 16.34 -7.67
C THR A 270 -17.28 16.28 -6.46
N ALA A 271 -16.90 15.07 -6.03
CA ALA A 271 -16.00 14.88 -4.90
C ALA A 271 -14.58 15.39 -5.23
N LEU A 272 -14.14 15.19 -6.48
CA LEU A 272 -12.87 15.69 -6.96
C LEU A 272 -12.85 17.24 -6.99
N SER A 273 -13.92 17.86 -7.49
CA SER A 273 -14.07 19.33 -7.53
C SER A 273 -13.99 19.95 -6.13
N GLN A 274 -14.64 19.33 -5.15
CA GLN A 274 -14.63 19.79 -3.76
C GLN A 274 -13.24 19.69 -3.13
N GLN A 275 -12.51 18.61 -3.39
CA GLN A 275 -11.17 18.40 -2.84
C GLN A 275 -10.11 19.31 -3.47
N ILE A 276 -10.21 19.55 -4.78
CA ILE A 276 -9.26 20.42 -5.50
C ILE A 276 -9.61 21.91 -5.35
N GLY A 277 -10.88 22.23 -5.09
CA GLY A 277 -11.34 23.62 -4.91
C GLY A 277 -11.63 24.36 -6.21
N ILE A 278 -11.76 23.65 -7.34
CA ILE A 278 -12.24 24.19 -8.61
C ILE A 278 -13.29 23.25 -9.20
N THR A 279 -14.20 23.78 -10.02
CA THR A 279 -15.16 22.95 -10.74
C THR A 279 -14.43 22.06 -11.74
N ILE A 280 -14.62 20.74 -11.67
CA ILE A 280 -14.09 19.78 -12.63
C ILE A 280 -15.26 19.09 -13.33
N VAL A 281 -15.25 19.15 -14.65
CA VAL A 281 -16.28 18.57 -15.52
C VAL A 281 -15.64 17.67 -16.57
N ALA A 282 -16.43 16.77 -17.15
CA ALA A 282 -16.04 15.97 -18.29
C ALA A 282 -16.87 16.31 -19.52
N GLU A 283 -16.28 16.14 -20.71
CA GLU A 283 -16.99 16.18 -21.99
C GLU A 283 -18.07 15.10 -22.04
N GLU A 284 -19.14 15.35 -22.79
CA GLU A 284 -20.22 14.40 -22.99
C GLU A 284 -19.70 13.04 -23.48
N GLY A 285 -20.24 11.97 -22.88
CA GLY A 285 -19.86 10.60 -23.19
C GLY A 285 -18.58 10.11 -22.51
N LEU A 286 -17.95 10.92 -21.64
CA LEU A 286 -16.83 10.47 -20.79
C LEU A 286 -17.25 10.04 -19.39
N ASP A 287 -18.50 10.29 -18.98
CA ASP A 287 -18.99 10.00 -17.63
C ASP A 287 -18.83 8.54 -17.22
N GLY A 288 -18.87 7.62 -18.19
CA GLY A 288 -18.75 6.18 -17.97
C GLY A 288 -17.32 5.67 -17.79
N LEU A 289 -16.29 6.52 -17.97
CA LEU A 289 -14.90 6.08 -17.84
C LEU A 289 -14.60 5.58 -16.43
N PRO A 290 -13.97 4.41 -16.26
CA PRO A 290 -13.73 3.84 -14.94
C PRO A 290 -12.61 4.57 -14.21
N ILE A 291 -12.88 4.99 -12.97
CA ILE A 291 -11.91 5.53 -12.02
C ILE A 291 -11.68 4.50 -10.93
N ASN A 292 -10.43 4.07 -10.77
CA ASN A 292 -10.06 3.25 -9.64
C ASN A 292 -9.90 4.10 -8.37
N PRO A 293 -10.13 3.53 -7.18
CA PRO A 293 -9.72 4.14 -5.93
C PRO A 293 -8.22 4.46 -5.95
N ALA A 294 -7.89 5.67 -5.51
CA ALA A 294 -6.53 6.17 -5.44
C ALA A 294 -6.46 7.23 -4.34
N VAL A 295 -5.30 7.35 -3.71
CA VAL A 295 -5.02 8.42 -2.74
C VAL A 295 -3.76 9.14 -3.21
N PHE A 296 -3.91 10.43 -3.46
CA PHE A 296 -2.86 11.34 -3.85
C PHE A 296 -2.50 12.17 -2.62
N ASN A 297 -1.24 12.11 -2.17
CA ASN A 297 -0.79 12.81 -0.98
C ASN A 297 0.16 13.95 -1.37
N GLU A 298 -0.26 15.18 -1.05
CA GLU A 298 0.52 16.41 -1.23
C GLU A 298 1.15 16.56 -2.63
N VAL A 299 0.47 16.10 -3.69
CA VAL A 299 0.95 16.21 -5.08
C VAL A 299 0.48 17.51 -5.71
N ARG A 300 1.15 17.98 -6.77
CA ARG A 300 0.62 19.10 -7.56
C ARG A 300 -0.74 18.75 -8.17
N VAL A 301 -1.63 19.74 -8.31
CA VAL A 301 -2.91 19.57 -9.00
C VAL A 301 -2.70 19.01 -10.41
N GLY A 302 -1.70 19.50 -11.15
CA GLY A 302 -1.34 18.96 -12.46
C GLY A 302 -1.02 17.45 -12.40
N THR A 303 -0.15 17.05 -11.47
CA THR A 303 0.20 15.64 -11.24
C THR A 303 -1.04 14.79 -10.92
N ALA A 304 -1.94 15.26 -10.05
CA ALA A 304 -3.16 14.54 -9.72
C ALA A 304 -4.05 14.34 -10.97
N MET A 305 -4.25 15.39 -11.77
CA MET A 305 -5.03 15.31 -13.00
C MET A 305 -4.41 14.36 -14.02
N ASP A 306 -3.09 14.44 -14.22
CA ASP A 306 -2.34 13.52 -15.09
C ASP A 306 -2.54 12.07 -14.67
N LEU A 307 -2.31 11.75 -13.39
CA LEU A 307 -2.44 10.39 -12.88
C LEU A 307 -3.88 9.85 -12.92
N ILE A 308 -4.89 10.71 -12.77
CA ILE A 308 -6.29 10.32 -12.94
C ILE A 308 -6.55 9.88 -14.38
N ILE A 309 -6.09 10.65 -15.36
CA ILE A 309 -6.33 10.39 -16.78
C ILE A 309 -5.49 9.21 -17.27
N ARG A 310 -4.23 9.12 -16.84
CA ARG A 310 -3.30 8.03 -17.19
C ARG A 310 -3.75 6.65 -16.72
N GLN A 311 -4.75 6.58 -15.83
CA GLN A 311 -5.41 5.31 -15.51
C GLN A 311 -6.09 4.67 -16.74
N TRP A 312 -6.54 5.48 -17.69
CA TRP A 312 -7.10 5.04 -18.96
C TRP A 312 -5.96 4.81 -19.94
N LEU A 313 -5.80 3.58 -20.42
CA LEU A 313 -4.67 3.14 -21.27
C LEU A 313 -4.56 3.88 -22.62
N GLU A 314 -5.55 4.71 -22.94
CA GLU A 314 -5.73 5.41 -24.19
C GLU A 314 -5.04 6.80 -24.16
N PRO A 315 -4.33 7.19 -25.24
CA PRO A 315 -3.68 8.50 -25.35
C PRO A 315 -4.65 9.65 -25.66
N ASP A 316 -5.90 9.31 -25.96
CA ASP A 316 -6.91 10.20 -26.52
C ASP A 316 -7.56 11.12 -25.50
N TYR A 317 -7.17 11.05 -24.23
CA TYR A 317 -7.76 11.85 -23.16
C TYR A 317 -6.76 12.85 -22.60
N GLY A 318 -7.30 13.97 -22.14
CA GLY A 318 -6.54 14.99 -21.43
C GLY A 318 -7.46 15.95 -20.70
N TYR A 319 -6.86 16.98 -20.12
CA TYR A 319 -7.61 18.03 -19.46
C TYR A 319 -7.19 19.42 -19.94
N GLN A 320 -8.14 20.35 -19.86
CA GLN A 320 -7.93 21.75 -20.16
C GLN A 320 -8.27 22.59 -18.93
N VAL A 321 -7.43 23.58 -18.62
CA VAL A 321 -7.70 24.55 -17.56
C VAL A 321 -8.29 25.82 -18.17
N THR A 322 -9.48 26.22 -17.72
CA THR A 322 -10.09 27.52 -18.04
C THR A 322 -10.02 28.44 -16.82
N HIS A 323 -10.63 29.64 -16.89
CA HIS A 323 -10.58 30.60 -15.80
C HIS A 323 -11.31 30.12 -14.53
N ASP A 324 -12.32 29.26 -14.70
CA ASP A 324 -13.30 28.89 -13.68
C ASP A 324 -13.42 27.37 -13.44
N ARG A 325 -12.84 26.54 -14.32
CA ARG A 325 -12.99 25.08 -14.27
C ARG A 325 -11.83 24.34 -14.94
N VAL A 326 -11.78 23.05 -14.65
CA VAL A 326 -11.01 22.06 -15.39
C VAL A 326 -11.98 21.19 -16.19
N VAL A 327 -11.68 20.98 -17.47
CA VAL A 327 -12.49 20.17 -18.38
C VAL A 327 -11.69 18.97 -18.82
N ILE A 328 -12.10 17.77 -18.42
CA ILE A 328 -11.59 16.50 -18.95
C ILE A 328 -12.26 16.27 -20.30
N ARG A 329 -11.49 16.08 -21.36
CA ARG A 329 -12.02 15.95 -22.72
C ARG A 329 -11.14 15.07 -23.58
N ARG A 330 -11.67 14.70 -24.75
CA ARG A 330 -10.87 14.04 -25.78
C ARG A 330 -9.85 15.00 -26.38
N ARG A 331 -8.68 14.46 -26.70
CA ARG A 331 -7.63 15.11 -27.45
C ARG A 331 -8.09 15.29 -28.89
N THR A 332 -7.85 16.46 -29.43
CA THR A 332 -8.11 16.82 -30.82
C THR A 332 -6.79 17.05 -31.55
N GLN A 333 -6.82 17.12 -32.89
CA GLN A 333 -5.62 17.35 -33.69
C GLN A 333 -4.92 18.67 -33.37
N ASP A 334 -5.65 19.65 -32.85
CA ASP A 334 -5.13 20.97 -32.49
C ASP A 334 -4.39 20.99 -31.14
N ASP A 335 -4.48 19.91 -30.35
CA ASP A 335 -3.83 19.75 -29.03
C ASP A 335 -2.44 19.08 -29.11
N ALA A 336 -1.92 18.85 -30.33
CA ALA A 336 -0.64 18.19 -30.59
C ALA A 336 0.56 19.15 -30.63
#